data_AF-A0A382H086-F1
#
_entry.id   AF-A0A382H086-F1
#
_cell.length_a   1.000
_cell.length_b   1.000
_cell.length_c   1.000
_cell.angle_alpha   90.00
_cell.angle_beta   90.00
_cell.angle_gamma   90.00
#
_symmetry.space_group_name_H-M   'P 1'
#
loop_
_entity.id
_entity.type
_entity.pdbx_description
1 polymer ?
#
loop_
_entity_poly.entity_id
_entity_poly.type
_entity_poly.pdbx_seq_one_letter_code
_entity_poly.pdbx_strand_id
1 'polypeptide(L)'
;MQLFKQSYILFLIWCISCAPRKALFHNPGPSLLVRKINNLIVNSGLDANMGIKIVALQSGQTLYALNSQKLLMPASNNKLYTCAAALEKLGSDYRFKTFLLRHGNNLILKGGGDPDLTI
;
A
#
# COMPACT_ATOMS: atom_id res chain seq x y z
N MET A 1 -33.97 -37.09 -19.76
CA MET A 1 -34.15 -36.18 -18.61
C MET A 1 -32.87 -35.94 -17.78
N GLN A 2 -31.67 -36.26 -18.29
CA GLN A 2 -30.38 -35.96 -17.60
C GLN A 2 -29.64 -34.74 -18.19
N LEU A 3 -29.79 -34.49 -19.50
CA LEU A 3 -29.17 -33.35 -20.19
C LEU A 3 -29.64 -31.96 -19.68
N PHE A 4 -30.92 -31.82 -19.33
CA PHE A 4 -31.45 -30.56 -18.76
C PHE A 4 -30.91 -30.24 -17.36
N LYS A 5 -30.60 -31.26 -16.54
CA LYS A 5 -29.99 -31.06 -15.21
C LYS A 5 -28.53 -30.59 -15.30
N GLN A 6 -27.78 -31.11 -16.27
CA GLN A 6 -26.37 -30.78 -16.47
C GLN A 6 -26.18 -29.34 -16.97
N SER A 7 -27.10 -28.86 -17.82
CA SER A 7 -27.12 -27.46 -18.28
C SER A 7 -27.40 -26.47 -17.14
N TYR A 8 -28.30 -26.81 -16.21
CA TYR A 8 -28.59 -25.99 -15.03
C TYR A 8 -27.39 -25.86 -14.08
N ILE A 9 -26.63 -26.94 -13.88
CA ILE A 9 -25.44 -26.96 -13.02
C ILE A 9 -24.33 -26.10 -13.63
N LEU A 10 -24.11 -26.20 -14.95
CA LEU A 10 -23.14 -25.36 -15.67
C LEU A 10 -23.51 -23.88 -15.63
N PHE A 11 -24.80 -23.55 -15.77
CA PHE A 11 -25.30 -22.18 -15.68
C PHE A 11 -25.13 -21.59 -14.27
N LEU A 12 -25.40 -22.37 -13.21
CA LEU A 12 -25.17 -21.98 -11.81
C LEU A 12 -23.69 -21.71 -11.51
N ILE A 13 -22.79 -22.55 -12.01
CA ILE A 13 -21.33 -22.36 -11.85
C ILE A 13 -20.86 -21.09 -12.58
N TRP A 14 -21.41 -20.80 -13.76
CA TRP A 14 -21.10 -19.58 -14.52
C TRP A 14 -21.60 -18.31 -13.80
N CYS A 15 -22.79 -18.33 -13.20
CA CYS A 15 -23.30 -17.22 -12.40
C CYS A 15 -22.47 -16.95 -11.13
N ILE A 16 -21.87 -17.97 -10.52
CA ILE A 16 -21.00 -17.81 -9.33
C ILE A 16 -19.61 -17.31 -9.73
N SER A 17 -19.10 -17.71 -10.91
CA SER A 17 -17.77 -17.29 -11.39
C SER A 17 -17.72 -15.83 -11.84
N CYS A 18 -18.85 -15.26 -12.28
CA CYS A 18 -18.95 -13.86 -12.71
C CYS A 18 -19.53 -12.93 -11.64
N ALA A 19 -19.87 -13.44 -10.45
CA ALA A 19 -20.20 -12.55 -9.33
C ALA A 19 -18.92 -11.80 -8.95
N PRO A 20 -18.85 -10.46 -9.10
CA PRO A 20 -17.71 -9.71 -8.60
C PRO A 20 -17.54 -10.05 -7.13
N ARG A 21 -16.30 -10.35 -6.72
CA ARG A 21 -15.97 -10.53 -5.30
C ARG A 21 -16.63 -9.36 -4.57
N LYS A 22 -17.45 -9.61 -3.52
CA LYS A 22 -18.08 -8.55 -2.68
C LYS A 22 -16.98 -7.72 -2.00
N ALA A 23 -16.24 -6.93 -2.75
CA ALA A 23 -15.20 -6.03 -2.27
C ALA A 23 -15.80 -4.68 -1.85
N LEU A 24 -17.12 -4.49 -2.05
CA LEU A 24 -17.79 -3.23 -1.80
C LEU A 24 -18.49 -3.08 -0.44
N PHE A 25 -18.66 -4.12 0.40
CA PHE A 25 -19.58 -3.95 1.55
C PHE A 25 -19.15 -4.60 2.87
N HIS A 26 -17.91 -4.38 3.29
CA HIS A 26 -17.63 -4.35 4.73
C HIS A 26 -16.63 -3.26 5.04
N ASN A 27 -17.15 -2.05 5.27
CA ASN A 27 -16.39 -0.92 5.77
C ASN A 27 -16.62 -0.88 7.29
N PRO A 28 -15.81 -1.59 8.11
CA PRO A 28 -16.02 -1.65 9.55
C PRO A 28 -15.80 -0.26 10.15
N GLY A 29 -16.56 0.06 11.19
CA GLY A 29 -16.41 1.31 11.93
C GLY A 29 -17.75 1.92 12.33
N PRO A 30 -17.70 3.07 13.02
CA PRO A 30 -18.91 3.81 13.40
C PRO A 30 -19.73 4.18 12.16
N SER A 31 -21.03 3.88 12.17
CA SER A 31 -21.93 4.04 11.03
C SER A 31 -21.93 5.47 10.45
N LEU A 32 -21.86 6.49 11.31
CA LEU A 32 -21.77 7.88 10.91
C LEU A 32 -20.50 8.18 10.09
N LEU A 33 -19.35 7.68 10.54
CA LEU A 33 -18.06 7.89 9.88
C LEU A 33 -18.02 7.20 8.51
N VAL A 34 -18.44 5.93 8.48
CA VAL A 34 -18.53 5.12 7.27
C VAL A 34 -19.41 5.82 6.22
N ARG A 35 -20.61 6.27 6.62
CA ARG A 35 -21.53 6.99 5.72
C ARG A 35 -20.93 8.28 5.18
N LYS A 36 -20.27 9.09 6.03
CA LYS A 36 -19.64 10.35 5.59
C LYS A 36 -18.54 10.11 4.55
N ILE A 37 -17.63 9.16 4.81
CA ILE A 37 -16.53 8.85 3.88
C ILE A 37 -17.08 8.28 2.56
N ASN A 38 -18.02 7.34 2.62
CA ASN A 38 -18.65 6.79 1.41
C ASN A 38 -19.30 7.88 0.56
N ASN A 39 -20.03 8.81 1.18
CA ASN A 39 -20.66 9.92 0.47
C ASN A 39 -19.61 10.82 -0.21
N LEU A 40 -18.47 11.11 0.43
CA LEU A 40 -17.39 11.88 -0.19
C LEU A 40 -16.81 11.16 -1.42
N ILE A 41 -16.60 9.85 -1.32
CA ILE A 41 -16.10 9.04 -2.43
C ILE A 41 -17.09 9.06 -3.60
N VAL A 42 -18.37 8.81 -3.34
CA VAL A 42 -19.41 8.83 -4.39
C VAL A 42 -19.54 10.22 -5.02
N ASN A 43 -19.61 11.26 -4.20
CA ASN A 43 -19.77 12.64 -4.67
C ASN A 43 -18.54 13.15 -5.44
N SER A 44 -17.37 12.55 -5.24
CA SER A 44 -16.17 12.93 -5.98
C SER A 44 -16.24 12.59 -7.48
N GLY A 45 -17.09 11.64 -7.87
CA GLY A 45 -17.17 11.15 -9.24
C GLY A 45 -15.90 10.47 -9.75
N LEU A 46 -14.96 10.12 -8.85
CA LEU A 46 -13.69 9.51 -9.21
C LEU A 46 -13.88 8.08 -9.72
N ASP A 47 -13.40 7.82 -10.94
CA ASP A 47 -13.19 6.48 -11.45
C ASP A 47 -11.75 6.04 -11.12
N ALA A 48 -11.56 5.46 -9.94
CA ALA A 48 -10.24 5.10 -9.44
C ALA A 48 -10.23 3.80 -8.63
N ASN A 49 -9.14 3.03 -8.78
CA ASN A 49 -8.84 1.92 -7.89
C ASN A 49 -8.29 2.46 -6.56
N MET A 50 -9.14 2.50 -5.54
CA MET A 50 -8.81 3.08 -4.23
C MET A 50 -8.77 2.03 -3.12
N GLY A 51 -7.81 2.20 -2.21
CA GLY A 51 -7.72 1.50 -0.93
C GLY A 51 -7.60 2.50 0.23
N ILE A 52 -8.38 2.31 1.30
CA ILE A 52 -8.35 3.15 2.51
C ILE A 52 -8.34 2.22 3.72
N LYS A 53 -7.52 2.55 4.72
CA LYS A 53 -7.52 1.92 6.04
C LYS A 53 -7.28 2.99 7.10
N ILE A 54 -8.22 3.13 8.03
CA ILE A 54 -8.13 4.07 9.14
C ILE A 54 -8.15 3.26 10.44
N VAL A 55 -7.15 3.48 11.29
CA VAL A 55 -6.95 2.74 12.53
C VAL A 55 -6.72 3.71 13.68
N ALA A 56 -7.38 3.47 14.81
CA ALA A 56 -7.10 4.16 16.06
C ALA A 56 -5.75 3.69 16.62
N LEU A 57 -4.79 4.60 16.82
CA LEU A 57 -3.43 4.22 17.22
C LEU A 57 -3.36 3.59 18.62
N GLN A 58 -4.17 4.07 19.57
CA GLN A 58 -4.15 3.58 20.95
C GLN A 58 -4.73 2.16 21.07
N SER A 59 -5.80 1.84 20.35
CA SER A 59 -6.53 0.58 20.49
C SER A 59 -6.29 -0.42 19.36
N GLY A 60 -5.68 0.01 18.25
CA GLY A 60 -5.59 -0.78 17.02
C GLY A 60 -6.95 -1.00 16.32
N GLN A 61 -8.02 -0.38 16.82
CA GLN A 61 -9.36 -0.56 16.26
C GLN A 61 -9.43 0.02 14.83
N THR A 62 -9.93 -0.76 13.89
CA THR A 62 -10.24 -0.25 12.55
C THR A 62 -11.49 0.64 12.62
N LEU A 63 -11.33 1.90 12.23
CA LEU A 63 -12.41 2.89 12.20
C LEU A 63 -13.07 3.01 10.82
N TYR A 64 -12.35 2.62 9.77
CA TYR A 64 -12.84 2.54 8.40
C TYR A 64 -11.89 1.67 7.58
N ALA A 65 -12.43 0.88 6.65
CA ALA A 65 -11.62 0.21 5.63
C ALA A 65 -12.38 0.10 4.31
N LEU A 66 -11.69 0.31 3.20
CA LEU A 66 -12.18 0.10 1.84
C LEU A 66 -11.05 -0.55 1.06
N ASN A 67 -11.26 -1.75 0.49
CA ASN A 67 -10.22 -2.48 -0.27
C ASN A 67 -8.85 -2.55 0.44
N SER A 68 -8.81 -2.58 1.78
CA SER A 68 -7.55 -2.36 2.52
C SER A 68 -6.49 -3.45 2.34
N GLN A 69 -6.89 -4.62 1.80
CA GLN A 69 -6.01 -5.74 1.49
C GLN A 69 -5.70 -5.86 -0.01
N LYS A 70 -6.21 -4.93 -0.84
CA LYS A 70 -5.93 -4.90 -2.27
C LYS A 70 -4.54 -4.33 -2.49
N LEU A 71 -3.71 -5.04 -3.25
CA LEU A 71 -2.41 -4.55 -3.68
C LEU A 71 -2.60 -3.40 -4.70
N LEU A 72 -1.90 -2.29 -4.47
CA LEU A 72 -1.91 -1.09 -5.29
C LEU A 72 -0.47 -0.59 -5.45
N MET A 73 -0.21 0.22 -6.47
CA MET A 73 1.08 0.89 -6.62
C MET A 73 1.20 2.02 -5.57
N PRO A 74 2.16 1.97 -4.64
CA PRO A 74 2.23 2.92 -3.52
C PRO A 74 2.85 4.28 -3.91
N ALA A 75 3.47 4.40 -5.08
CA ALA A 75 4.27 5.56 -5.48
C ALA A 75 5.27 5.96 -4.36
N SER A 76 5.40 7.26 -4.06
CA SER A 76 6.29 7.74 -2.99
C SER A 76 5.93 7.26 -1.59
N ASN A 77 4.74 6.67 -1.35
CA ASN A 77 4.44 6.04 -0.06
C ASN A 77 5.36 4.84 0.23
N ASN A 78 6.01 4.28 -0.80
CA ASN A 78 7.04 3.26 -0.61
C ASN A 78 8.21 3.75 0.26
N LYS A 79 8.47 5.07 0.29
CA LYS A 79 9.51 5.67 1.13
C LYS A 79 9.30 5.40 2.61
N LEU A 80 8.04 5.23 3.08
CA LEU A 80 7.77 4.89 4.47
C LEU A 80 8.45 3.57 4.88
N TYR A 81 8.38 2.55 4.02
CA TYR A 81 9.04 1.26 4.27
C TYR A 81 10.56 1.37 4.17
N THR A 82 11.07 2.07 3.17
CA THR A 82 12.52 2.30 3.02
C THR A 82 13.09 3.06 4.22
N CYS A 83 12.42 4.11 4.69
CA CYS A 83 12.81 4.88 5.88
C CYS A 83 12.79 4.02 7.14
N ALA A 84 11.73 3.22 7.36
CA ALA A 84 11.66 2.32 8.51
C ALA A 84 12.80 1.30 8.51
N ALA A 85 13.08 0.68 7.36
CA ALA A 85 14.19 -0.25 7.21
C ALA A 85 15.56 0.43 7.40
N ALA A 86 15.74 1.64 6.87
CA ALA A 86 16.98 2.41 7.05
C ALA A 86 17.22 2.76 8.52
N LEU A 87 16.18 3.23 9.23
CA LEU A 87 16.28 3.52 10.66
C LEU A 87 16.58 2.27 11.48
N GLU A 88 15.95 1.13 11.17
CA GLU A 88 16.23 -0.14 11.88
C GLU A 88 17.63 -0.68 11.61
N LYS A 89 18.13 -0.57 10.36
CA LYS A 89 19.44 -1.12 9.98
C LYS A 89 20.62 -0.21 10.29
N LEU A 90 20.46 1.09 10.13
CA LEU A 90 21.56 2.07 10.26
C LEU A 90 21.52 2.82 11.59
N GLY A 91 20.32 2.98 12.17
CA GLY A 91 20.10 3.88 13.30
C GLY A 91 19.88 5.34 12.86
N SER A 92 19.28 6.14 13.74
CA SER A 92 19.05 7.58 13.50
C SER A 92 20.34 8.40 13.42
N ASP A 93 21.40 7.92 14.05
CA ASP A 93 22.67 8.63 14.17
C ASP A 93 23.69 8.21 13.11
N TYR A 94 23.28 7.38 12.14
CA TYR A 94 24.17 6.99 11.05
C TYR A 94 24.64 8.22 10.26
N ARG A 95 25.91 8.20 9.89
CA ARG A 95 26.53 9.23 9.04
C ARG A 95 27.32 8.54 7.94
N PHE A 96 27.05 8.92 6.69
CA PHE A 96 27.84 8.49 5.55
C PHE A 96 29.28 9.04 5.66
N LYS A 97 30.26 8.29 5.17
CA LYS A 97 31.67 8.67 5.26
C LYS A 97 32.30 8.71 3.87
N THR A 98 32.75 9.88 3.46
CA THR A 98 33.51 10.07 2.22
C THR A 98 34.97 10.30 2.58
N PHE A 99 35.89 9.64 1.86
CA PHE A 99 37.32 9.67 2.17
C PHE A 99 38.12 10.21 1.00
N LEU A 100 39.19 10.95 1.30
CA LEU A 100 40.23 11.30 0.34
C LEU A 100 41.47 10.47 0.65
N LEU A 101 41.93 9.70 -0.32
CA LEU A 101 43.03 8.75 -0.19
C LEU A 101 44.15 9.10 -1.17
N ARG A 102 45.38 8.67 -0.88
CA ARG A 102 46.51 8.82 -1.79
C ARG A 102 47.13 7.46 -2.08
N HIS A 103 47.41 7.20 -3.36
CA HIS A 103 48.15 6.03 -3.80
C HIS A 103 49.22 6.43 -4.82
N GLY A 104 50.48 6.49 -4.37
CA GLY A 104 51.57 7.06 -5.17
C GLY A 104 51.31 8.53 -5.51
N ASN A 105 51.27 8.83 -6.81
CA ASN A 105 50.95 10.16 -7.35
C ASN A 105 49.44 10.38 -7.58
N ASN A 106 48.60 9.39 -7.27
CA ASN A 106 47.16 9.51 -7.45
C ASN A 106 46.47 9.98 -6.16
N LEU A 107 45.52 10.90 -6.31
CA LEU A 107 44.54 11.28 -5.29
C LEU A 107 43.20 10.62 -5.62
N ILE A 108 42.57 9.97 -4.65
CA ILE A 108 41.37 9.15 -4.85
C ILE A 108 40.27 9.64 -3.91
N LEU A 109 39.14 10.06 -4.47
CA LEU A 109 37.92 10.32 -3.72
C LEU A 109 37.11 9.02 -3.61
N LYS A 110 36.99 8.46 -2.41
CA LYS A 110 36.19 7.27 -2.12
C LYS A 110 34.86 7.69 -1.52
N GLY A 111 33.80 7.65 -2.32
CA GLY A 111 32.43 7.93 -1.87
C GLY A 111 31.90 6.85 -0.92
N GLY A 112 31.17 7.28 0.11
CA GLY A 112 30.48 6.40 1.06
C GLY A 112 28.96 6.37 0.92
N GLY A 113 28.41 7.02 -0.11
CA GLY A 113 26.96 7.14 -0.33
C GLY A 113 26.29 8.32 0.36
N ASP A 114 27.06 9.37 0.71
CA ASP A 114 26.51 10.62 1.24
C ASP A 114 25.63 11.30 0.18
N PRO A 115 24.28 11.34 0.37
CA PRO A 115 23.38 11.92 -0.62
C PRO A 115 23.44 13.45 -0.66
N ASP A 116 24.07 14.07 0.35
CA ASP A 116 24.12 15.53 0.55
C ASP A 116 25.55 16.09 0.35
N LEU A 117 26.44 15.34 -0.31
CA LEU A 117 27.81 15.79 -0.61
C LEU A 117 27.81 17.00 -1.56
N THR A 118 28.43 18.11 -1.14
CA THR A 118 28.59 19.35 -1.93
C THR A 118 30.07 19.78 -2.01
N ILE A 119 30.41 20.60 -3.01
CA ILE A 119 31.75 21.19 -3.24
C ILE A 119 31.72 22.68 -2.95
#